data_AF-A0AAD7GUI6-F1
#
_entry.id   AF-A0AAD7GUI6-F1
#
_cell.length_a   1.000
_cell.length_b   1.000
_cell.length_c   1.000
_cell.angle_alpha   90.00
_cell.angle_beta   90.00
_cell.angle_gamma   90.00
#
_symmetry.space_group_name_H-M   'P 1'
#
loop_
_entity.id
_entity.type
_entity.pdbx_description
1 polymer ?
#
loop_
_entity_poly.entity_id
_entity_poly.type
_entity_poly.pdbx_seq_one_letter_code
_entity_poly.pdbx_strand_id
1 'polypeptide(L)'
;GYRPQDFQPQAENYAGYEAIRNRIFCSGRGRVALMMGGVIARLARDVVSPQAVCCGPTKTVSVDGQCIWDGHPSSPAYWDDALTVGEIDIICGIYEVATG
;
A
#
# COMPACT_ATOMS: atom_id res chain seq x y z
N GLY A 1 -10.89 -3.25 -7.77
CA GLY A 1 -11.42 -4.55 -8.27
C GLY A 1 -12.73 -4.35 -9.00
N TYR A 2 -13.10 -5.23 -9.95
CA TYR A 2 -14.29 -5.03 -10.79
C TYR A 2 -15.60 -5.51 -10.14
N ARG A 3 -16.70 -4.81 -10.43
CA ARG A 3 -18.05 -5.06 -9.91
C ARG A 3 -19.09 -4.92 -11.04
N PRO A 4 -20.17 -5.71 -11.02
CA PRO A 4 -21.25 -5.59 -12.01
C PRO A 4 -22.01 -4.27 -11.86
N GLN A 5 -22.75 -3.87 -12.89
CA GLN A 5 -23.44 -2.58 -12.97
C GLN A 5 -24.44 -2.34 -11.83
N ASP A 6 -25.08 -3.40 -11.37
CA ASP A 6 -26.08 -3.40 -10.30
C ASP A 6 -25.46 -3.58 -8.90
N PHE A 7 -24.14 -3.51 -8.78
CA PHE A 7 -23.45 -3.68 -7.51
C PHE A 7 -23.88 -2.64 -6.47
N GLN A 8 -24.41 -3.14 -5.35
CA GLN A 8 -24.74 -2.34 -4.17
C GLN A 8 -23.77 -2.71 -3.04
N PRO A 9 -22.92 -1.78 -2.57
CA PRO A 9 -22.05 -2.05 -1.43
C PRO A 9 -22.84 -2.45 -0.18
N GLN A 10 -22.52 -3.60 0.39
CA GLN A 10 -23.08 -4.13 1.64
C GLN A 10 -21.98 -4.24 2.72
N ALA A 11 -22.40 -4.50 3.96
CA ALA A 11 -21.49 -4.67 5.09
C ALA A 11 -20.47 -5.79 4.86
N GLU A 12 -20.85 -6.88 4.21
CA GLU A 12 -19.96 -8.00 3.90
C GLU A 12 -18.87 -7.60 2.90
N ASN A 13 -19.18 -6.71 1.96
CA ASN A 13 -18.19 -6.19 1.02
C ASN A 13 -17.15 -5.33 1.72
N TYR A 14 -17.59 -4.52 2.69
CA TYR A 14 -16.68 -3.71 3.49
C TYR A 14 -15.77 -4.60 4.35
N ALA A 15 -16.32 -5.61 5.04
CA ALA A 15 -15.53 -6.56 5.81
C ALA A 15 -14.50 -7.31 4.95
N GLY A 16 -14.88 -7.69 3.72
CA GLY A 16 -13.96 -8.28 2.75
C GLY A 16 -12.83 -7.34 2.33
N TYR A 17 -13.15 -6.06 2.08
CA TYR A 17 -12.15 -5.01 1.84
C TYR A 17 -11.18 -4.89 3.01
N GLU A 18 -11.69 -4.80 4.24
CA GLU A 18 -10.86 -4.64 5.44
C GLU A 18 -9.92 -5.83 5.64
N ALA A 19 -10.39 -7.06 5.39
CA ALA A 19 -9.55 -8.25 5.47
C ALA A 19 -8.39 -8.20 4.47
N ILE A 20 -8.64 -7.78 3.23
CA ILE A 20 -7.60 -7.65 2.19
C ILE A 20 -6.63 -6.51 2.55
N ARG A 21 -7.14 -5.34 2.92
CA ARG A 21 -6.33 -4.19 3.37
C ARG A 21 -5.42 -4.58 4.53
N ASN A 22 -5.97 -5.22 5.55
CA ASN A 22 -5.20 -5.61 6.73
C ASN A 22 -4.14 -6.67 6.40
N ARG A 23 -4.37 -7.53 5.40
CA ARG A 23 -3.34 -8.45 4.91
C ARG A 23 -2.14 -7.70 4.31
N ILE A 24 -2.36 -6.58 3.62
CA ILE A 24 -1.28 -5.72 3.13
C ILE A 24 -0.54 -5.11 4.34
N PHE A 25 -1.26 -4.55 5.30
CA PHE A 25 -0.65 -3.94 6.49
C PHE A 25 0.13 -4.91 7.37
N CYS A 26 -0.33 -6.15 7.52
CA CYS A 26 0.39 -7.19 8.27
C CYS A 26 1.62 -7.75 7.53
N SER A 27 1.86 -7.36 6.29
CA SER A 27 3.07 -7.71 5.54
C SER A 27 4.17 -6.67 5.76
N GLY A 28 5.34 -6.84 5.11
CA GLY A 28 6.39 -5.82 5.09
C GLY A 28 5.93 -4.46 4.55
N ARG A 29 4.80 -4.41 3.83
CA ARG A 29 4.20 -3.18 3.30
C ARG A 29 3.61 -2.27 4.38
N GLY A 30 3.27 -2.78 5.57
CA GLY A 30 2.72 -1.99 6.66
C GLY A 30 3.63 -0.84 7.09
N ARG A 31 4.95 -1.08 7.13
CA ARG A 31 5.97 -0.05 7.36
C ARG A 31 5.84 1.09 6.34
N VAL A 32 5.79 0.74 5.06
CA VAL A 32 5.74 1.67 3.94
C VAL A 32 4.48 2.53 4.00
N ALA A 33 3.34 1.88 4.29
CA ALA A 33 2.06 2.55 4.47
C ALA A 33 2.09 3.59 5.61
N LEU A 34 2.78 3.30 6.73
CA LEU A 34 3.00 4.27 7.80
C LEU A 34 3.88 5.45 7.36
N MET A 35 4.92 5.20 6.57
CA MET A 35 5.86 6.22 6.09
C MET A 35 5.23 7.18 5.06
N MET A 36 4.26 6.72 4.27
CA MET A 36 3.56 7.55 3.29
C MET A 36 2.78 8.73 3.90
N GLY A 37 2.41 8.66 5.19
CA GLY A 37 1.59 9.68 5.83
C GLY A 37 0.14 9.70 5.34
N GLY A 38 -0.55 10.82 5.58
CA GLY A 38 -1.90 11.06 5.07
C GLY A 38 -2.97 10.08 5.57
N VAL A 39 -3.90 9.71 4.69
CA VAL A 39 -4.98 8.75 5.00
C VAL A 39 -4.45 7.32 5.11
N ILE A 40 -3.48 6.95 4.28
CA ILE A 40 -2.87 5.62 4.27
C ILE A 40 -2.20 5.33 5.61
N ALA A 41 -1.40 6.26 6.14
CA ALA A 41 -0.77 6.08 7.44
C ALA A 41 -1.78 6.06 8.59
N ARG A 42 -2.90 6.80 8.48
CA ARG A 42 -3.97 6.73 9.49
C ARG A 42 -4.59 5.34 9.52
N LEU A 43 -4.92 4.75 8.38
CA LEU A 43 -5.46 3.38 8.29
C LEU A 43 -4.44 2.33 8.75
N ALA A 44 -3.16 2.52 8.43
CA ALA A 44 -2.11 1.58 8.81
C ALA A 44 -1.85 1.57 10.33
N ARG A 45 -2.00 2.70 11.03
CA ARG A 45 -1.78 2.79 12.49
C ARG A 45 -2.70 1.92 13.33
N ASP A 46 -3.87 1.57 12.81
CA ASP A 46 -4.83 0.71 13.50
C ASP A 46 -4.35 -0.75 13.54
N VAL A 47 -3.40 -1.12 12.67
CA VAL A 47 -2.93 -2.51 12.48
C VAL A 47 -1.43 -2.64 12.75
N VAL A 48 -0.64 -1.61 12.44
CA VAL A 48 0.82 -1.64 12.44
C VAL A 48 1.37 -0.73 13.53
N SER A 49 2.23 -1.29 14.37
CA SER A 49 2.95 -0.54 15.40
C SER A 49 3.83 0.54 14.75
N PRO A 50 3.81 1.80 15.25
CA PRO A 50 4.66 2.88 14.73
C PRO A 50 6.16 2.56 14.74
N GLN A 51 6.61 1.70 15.65
CA GLN A 51 7.99 1.24 15.76
C GLN A 51 8.45 0.46 14.51
N ALA A 52 7.52 -0.09 13.72
CA ALA A 52 7.83 -0.79 12.47
C ALA A 52 8.56 0.12 11.44
N VAL A 53 8.37 1.44 11.52
CA VAL A 53 9.08 2.43 10.66
C VAL A 53 10.60 2.37 10.86
N CYS A 54 11.05 2.00 12.05
CA CYS A 54 12.47 1.91 12.39
C CYS A 54 13.13 0.61 11.91
N CYS A 55 12.36 -0.41 11.55
CA CYS A 55 12.88 -1.56 10.83
C CYS A 55 13.18 -1.07 9.41
N GLY A 56 14.43 -1.14 8.93
CA GLY A 56 14.82 -0.60 7.62
C GLY A 56 14.06 -1.20 6.41
N PRO A 57 14.48 -0.89 5.18
CA PRO A 57 13.78 -1.31 3.98
C PRO A 57 13.61 -2.84 3.88
N THR A 58 12.56 -3.28 3.18
CA THR A 58 12.30 -4.69 2.97
C THR A 58 13.35 -5.33 2.04
N LYS A 59 13.47 -6.66 2.09
CA LYS A 59 14.37 -7.42 1.18
C LYS A 59 13.98 -7.28 -0.30
N THR A 60 12.76 -6.88 -0.59
CA THR A 60 12.21 -6.71 -1.94
C THR A 60 12.32 -5.27 -2.46
N VAL A 61 13.01 -4.37 -1.73
CA VAL A 61 13.16 -2.95 -2.09
C VAL A 61 13.73 -2.74 -3.50
N SER A 62 14.56 -3.65 -4.00
CA SER A 62 15.12 -3.58 -5.35
C SER A 62 14.12 -3.88 -6.47
N VAL A 63 12.97 -4.48 -6.14
CA VAL A 63 11.93 -4.89 -7.12
C VAL A 63 10.77 -3.90 -7.08
N ASP A 64 10.27 -3.59 -5.89
CA ASP A 64 9.03 -2.83 -5.71
C ASP A 64 9.25 -1.48 -5.00
N GLY A 65 10.51 -1.12 -4.73
CA GLY A 65 10.88 0.13 -4.10
C GLY A 65 11.04 1.29 -5.07
N GLN A 66 11.32 2.45 -4.50
CA GLN A 66 11.69 3.64 -5.25
C GLN A 66 13.20 3.83 -5.21
N CYS A 67 13.79 4.06 -6.37
CA CYS A 67 15.19 4.43 -6.53
C CYS A 67 15.32 5.94 -6.75
N ILE A 68 16.17 6.58 -5.97
CA ILE A 68 16.61 7.97 -6.18
C ILE A 68 18.06 7.91 -6.63
N TRP A 69 18.30 8.30 -7.88
CA TRP A 69 19.62 8.38 -8.48
C TRP A 69 19.66 9.57 -9.44
N ASP A 70 20.80 10.27 -9.48
CA ASP A 70 21.03 11.46 -10.31
C ASP A 70 21.51 11.12 -11.73
N GLY A 71 21.68 9.84 -12.05
CA GLY A 71 22.15 9.36 -13.35
C GLY A 71 23.67 9.40 -13.52
N HIS A 72 24.42 9.89 -12.53
CA HIS A 72 25.87 9.99 -12.63
C HIS A 72 26.55 8.67 -12.20
N PRO A 73 27.50 8.11 -12.99
CA PRO A 73 28.10 6.80 -12.72
C PRO A 73 28.81 6.68 -11.36
N SER A 74 29.34 7.79 -10.85
CA SER A 74 30.05 7.84 -9.57
C SER A 74 29.14 8.12 -8.38
N SER A 75 27.86 8.42 -8.61
CA SER A 75 26.92 8.76 -7.55
C SER A 75 26.21 7.50 -7.05
N PRO A 76 26.08 7.31 -5.73
CA PRO A 76 25.31 6.20 -5.18
C PRO A 76 23.82 6.36 -5.52
N ALA A 77 23.16 5.25 -5.81
CA ALA A 77 21.70 5.18 -5.87
C ALA A 77 21.14 4.83 -4.49
N TYR A 78 20.06 5.50 -4.10
CA TYR A 78 19.37 5.26 -2.82
C TYR A 78 18.04 4.55 -3.08
N TRP A 79 17.75 3.54 -2.28
CA TRP A 79 16.54 2.72 -2.39
C TRP A 79 15.75 2.77 -1.09
N ASP A 80 14.45 2.99 -1.19
CA ASP A 80 13.51 2.77 -0.10
C ASP A 80 12.26 2.07 -0.63
N ASP A 81 11.50 1.46 0.27
CA ASP A 81 10.28 0.77 -0.12
C ASP A 81 9.23 1.78 -0.62
N ALA A 82 8.43 1.35 -1.59
CA ALA A 82 7.26 2.08 -2.05
C ALA A 82 6.05 1.15 -2.08
N LEU A 83 4.86 1.75 -1.99
CA LEU A 83 3.63 1.06 -2.34
C LEU A 83 3.41 1.23 -3.84
N THR A 84 3.02 0.14 -4.49
CA THR A 84 2.56 0.18 -5.87
C THR A 84 1.21 0.89 -5.97
N VAL A 85 0.85 1.40 -7.15
CA VAL A 85 -0.46 2.01 -7.39
C VAL A 85 -1.60 1.04 -7.04
N GLY A 86 -1.46 -0.24 -7.40
CA GLY A 86 -2.45 -1.26 -7.06
C GLY A 86 -2.62 -1.50 -5.56
N GLU A 87 -1.54 -1.44 -4.77
CA GLU A 87 -1.62 -1.52 -3.30
C GLU A 87 -2.32 -0.28 -2.72
N ILE A 88 -2.02 0.91 -3.25
CA ILE A 88 -2.69 2.16 -2.86
C ILE A 88 -4.19 2.07 -3.16
N ASP A 89 -4.56 1.62 -4.35
CA ASP A 89 -5.95 1.45 -4.77
C ASP A 89 -6.70 0.48 -3.85
N ILE A 90 -6.07 -0.64 -3.49
CA ILE A 90 -6.64 -1.60 -2.55
C ILE A 90 -6.83 -0.97 -1.16
N ILE A 91 -5.81 -0.27 -0.64
CA ILE A 91 -5.88 0.37 0.69
C ILE A 91 -6.98 1.44 0.72
N CYS A 92 -7.08 2.24 -0.34
CA CYS A 92 -8.08 3.28 -0.52
C CYS A 92 -9.48 2.72 -0.85
N GLY A 93 -9.61 1.40 -1.02
CA GLY A 93 -10.91 0.75 -1.28
C GLY A 93 -11.46 1.01 -2.68
N ILE A 94 -10.59 1.27 -3.67
CA ILE A 94 -11.00 1.58 -5.04
C ILE A 94 -11.52 0.33 -5.74
N TYR A 95 -12.69 0.47 -6.36
CA TYR A 95 -13.30 -0.54 -7.22
C TYR A 95 -13.95 0.11 -8.43
N GLU A 96 -14.04 -0.68 -9.51
CA GLU A 96 -14.64 -0.28 -10.78
C GLU A 96 -16.00 -0.94 -10.90
N VAL A 97 -16.97 -0.21 -11.46
CA VAL A 97 -18.33 -0.69 -11.69
C VAL A 97 -18.62 -0.60 -13.18
N ALA A 98 -19.15 -1.67 -13.76
CA ALA A 98 -19.59 -1.67 -15.16
C ALA A 98 -20.63 -0.56 -15.39
N THR A 99 -20.42 0.33 -16.37
CA THR A 99 -21.37 1.43 -16.64
C THR A 99 -22.44 1.10 -17.68
N GLY A 100 -22.28 -0.01 -18.41
CA GLY A 100 -23.07 -0.30 -19.61
C GLY A 100 -22.67 0.53 -20.81
#